data_AF-A0AA88Y3I6-F1
#
_entry.id   AF-A0AA88Y3I6-F1
#
_cell.length_a   1.000
_cell.length_b   1.000
_cell.length_c   1.000
_cell.angle_alpha   90.00
_cell.angle_beta   90.00
_cell.angle_gamma   90.00
#
_symmetry.space_group_name_H-M   'P 1'
#
loop_
_entity.id
_entity.type
_entity.pdbx_description
1 polymer ?
#
loop_
_entity_poly.entity_id
_entity_poly.type
_entity_poly.pdbx_seq_one_letter_code
_entity_poly.pdbx_strand_id
1 'polypeptide(L)'
;MRIPAYYMKNAFHKLDPKQFRPVLDKTPLWERPIPKYPVYKDGGPQTRVFLCHFWMKMLKPNRRQAKDVVNFEVHPQMSKFDIKQYLEKLYQVSVLHVSTKLAPGTPVEKEGAKGRKYYSHQRPDRRLAYVTLGRGQTFEFPDLFKDKEKLQHTADQNQSDEEATEKKRVAYKHFDKLSIPPWFR
;
A
#
# COMPACT_ATOMS: atom_id res chain seq x y z
N MET A 1 -18.76 11.95 57.55
CA MET A 1 -19.58 12.49 56.42
C MET A 1 -19.63 11.45 55.32
N ARG A 2 -20.81 10.90 55.01
CA ARG A 2 -21.04 9.87 53.99
C ARG A 2 -21.21 10.53 52.62
N ILE A 3 -20.41 10.13 51.64
CA ILE A 3 -20.58 10.50 50.23
C ILE A 3 -21.60 9.52 49.62
N PRO A 4 -22.69 9.98 48.99
CA PRO A 4 -23.73 9.09 48.45
C PRO A 4 -23.28 8.35 47.19
N ALA A 5 -23.57 7.05 47.17
CA ALA A 5 -23.24 6.07 46.12
C ALA A 5 -24.15 6.18 44.87
N TYR A 6 -24.20 7.35 44.23
CA TYR A 6 -25.08 7.62 43.08
C TYR A 6 -24.39 8.04 41.78
N TYR A 7 -23.07 8.00 41.69
CA TYR A 7 -22.34 8.26 40.46
C TYR A 7 -21.49 7.07 40.04
N MET A 8 -22.12 6.00 39.55
CA MET A 8 -21.55 5.04 38.57
C MET A 8 -22.68 4.10 38.08
N LYS A 9 -23.72 4.67 37.46
CA LYS A 9 -24.63 3.90 36.60
C LYS A 9 -24.51 4.44 35.19
N ASN A 10 -23.98 3.60 34.31
CA ASN A 10 -24.23 3.62 32.86
C ASN A 10 -23.73 4.85 32.09
N ALA A 11 -22.40 4.96 31.91
CA ALA A 11 -21.81 5.72 30.80
C ALA A 11 -21.80 4.94 29.46
N PHE A 12 -22.60 3.86 29.37
CA PHE A 12 -23.03 3.26 28.10
C PHE A 12 -24.47 3.70 27.78
N HIS A 13 -24.75 5.00 27.93
CA HIS A 13 -26.00 5.57 27.43
C HIS A 13 -25.92 5.67 25.90
N LYS A 14 -26.58 4.70 25.25
CA LYS A 14 -27.28 4.82 23.96
C LYS A 14 -26.52 5.58 22.87
N LEU A 15 -25.59 4.88 22.20
CA LEU A 15 -25.35 5.19 20.80
C LEU A 15 -26.59 4.71 20.03
N ASP A 16 -27.35 5.64 19.44
CA ASP A 16 -28.51 5.31 18.62
C ASP A 16 -28.10 4.36 17.48
N PRO A 17 -28.73 3.19 17.32
CA PRO A 17 -28.42 2.26 16.23
C PRO A 17 -28.70 2.85 14.83
N LYS A 18 -29.45 3.96 14.75
CA LYS A 18 -29.71 4.72 13.51
C LYS A 18 -28.62 5.75 13.18
N GLN A 19 -27.76 6.11 14.13
CA GLN A 19 -26.63 7.04 13.92
C GLN A 19 -25.39 6.32 13.41
N PHE A 20 -25.24 5.02 13.71
CA PHE A 20 -24.20 4.17 13.14
C PHE A 20 -24.59 3.68 11.74
N ARG A 21 -24.75 4.62 10.80
CA ARG A 21 -24.57 4.24 9.40
C ARG A 21 -23.06 4.09 9.23
N PRO A 22 -22.51 2.90 8.92
CA PRO A 22 -21.15 2.88 8.41
C PRO A 22 -21.23 3.69 7.13
N VAL A 23 -20.73 4.94 7.17
CA VAL A 23 -20.29 5.58 5.96
C VAL A 23 -19.27 4.57 5.44
N LEU A 24 -19.64 3.85 4.39
CA LEU A 24 -18.75 2.96 3.66
C LEU A 24 -17.67 3.88 3.12
N ASP A 25 -16.69 4.12 3.98
CA ASP A 25 -15.58 4.99 3.71
C ASP A 25 -14.85 4.33 2.55
N LYS A 26 -14.90 5.05 1.43
CA LYS A 26 -14.49 4.58 0.10
C LYS A 26 -12.97 4.50 -0.03
N THR A 27 -12.25 4.91 1.01
CA THR A 27 -10.80 4.76 1.03
C THR A 27 -10.44 3.28 1.06
N PRO A 28 -9.46 2.85 0.25
CA PRO A 28 -9.03 1.48 0.28
C PRO A 28 -8.38 1.16 1.64
N LEU A 29 -8.50 -0.09 2.08
CA LEU A 29 -8.10 -0.51 3.43
C LEU A 29 -6.65 -0.14 3.79
N TRP A 30 -5.74 -0.13 2.80
CA TRP A 30 -4.33 0.18 2.99
C TRP A 30 -4.01 1.68 3.10
N GLU A 31 -4.95 2.57 2.78
CA GLU A 31 -4.83 4.02 2.97
C GLU A 31 -5.54 4.51 4.23
N ARG A 32 -6.26 3.62 4.92
CA ARG A 32 -7.04 3.98 6.09
C ARG A 32 -6.14 4.22 7.29
N PRO A 33 -6.40 5.29 8.07
CA PRO A 33 -5.69 5.49 9.32
C PRO A 33 -6.08 4.38 10.30
N ILE A 34 -5.07 3.87 11.01
CA ILE A 34 -5.26 2.86 12.04
C ILE A 34 -6.03 3.50 13.20
N PRO A 35 -7.06 2.81 13.74
CA PRO A 35 -7.81 3.31 14.88
C PRO A 35 -6.89 3.56 16.08
N LYS A 36 -7.27 4.53 16.91
CA LYS A 36 -6.50 4.84 18.12
C LYS A 36 -6.56 3.66 19.08
N TYR A 37 -5.39 3.20 19.52
CA TYR A 37 -5.28 2.20 20.57
C TYR A 37 -5.76 2.75 21.93
N PRO A 38 -6.22 1.88 22.85
CA PRO A 38 -6.57 2.32 24.20
C PRO A 38 -5.35 2.93 24.91
N VAL A 39 -5.60 4.00 25.66
CA VAL A 39 -4.56 4.70 26.41
C VAL A 39 -4.07 3.80 27.55
N TYR A 40 -2.76 3.58 27.62
CA TYR A 40 -2.13 2.84 28.70
C TYR A 40 -2.11 3.67 29.99
N LYS A 41 -2.43 3.03 31.12
CA LYS A 41 -2.30 3.59 32.47
C LYS A 41 -1.29 2.76 33.24
N ASP A 42 -0.56 3.38 34.14
CA ASP A 42 0.42 2.69 34.97
C ASP A 42 -0.26 1.58 35.81
N GLY A 43 0.41 0.44 35.94
CA GLY A 43 -0.16 -0.79 36.52
C GLY A 43 -1.24 -1.49 35.66
N GLY A 44 -1.55 -0.98 34.46
CA GLY A 44 -2.48 -1.60 33.52
C GLY A 44 -1.88 -2.81 32.79
N PRO A 45 -2.72 -3.61 32.11
CA PRO A 45 -2.24 -4.71 31.29
C PRO A 45 -1.51 -4.21 30.04
N GLN A 46 -0.54 -5.00 29.56
CA GLN A 46 0.14 -4.74 28.29
C GLN A 46 -0.85 -4.75 27.12
N THR A 47 -0.83 -3.70 26.29
CA THR A 47 -1.61 -3.65 25.05
C THR A 47 -1.12 -4.72 24.07
N ARG A 48 -2.03 -5.61 23.66
CA ARG A 48 -1.75 -6.68 22.69
C ARG A 48 -2.59 -6.47 21.45
N VAL A 49 -1.94 -6.54 20.29
CA VAL A 49 -2.60 -6.47 18.98
C VAL A 49 -2.58 -7.88 18.39
N PHE A 50 -3.74 -8.52 18.33
CA PHE A 50 -3.86 -9.87 17.76
C PHE A 50 -3.91 -9.83 16.23
N LEU A 51 -4.65 -8.87 15.68
CA LEU A 51 -4.75 -8.65 14.24
C LEU A 51 -3.99 -7.37 13.88
N CYS A 52 -2.79 -7.54 13.32
CA CYS A 52 -1.99 -6.41 12.84
C CYS A 52 -2.68 -5.78 11.61
N HIS A 53 -2.94 -4.48 11.69
CA HIS A 53 -3.52 -3.70 10.58
C HIS A 53 -2.44 -3.13 9.64
N PHE A 54 -1.16 -3.35 9.96
CA PHE A 54 -0.04 -2.81 9.21
C PHE A 54 0.23 -3.61 7.94
N TRP A 55 0.55 -2.90 6.86
CA TRP A 55 1.16 -3.46 5.68
C TRP A 55 2.63 -3.05 5.59
N MET A 56 3.44 -3.90 4.96
CA MET A 56 4.79 -3.56 4.51
C MET A 56 5.03 -4.16 3.14
N LYS A 57 5.91 -3.52 2.36
CA LYS A 57 6.32 -3.95 1.03
C LYS A 57 7.84 -3.94 0.98
N MET A 58 8.44 -5.00 0.47
CA MET A 58 9.88 -5.01 0.24
C MET A 58 10.23 -4.15 -0.98
N LEU A 59 11.27 -3.34 -0.86
CA LEU A 59 11.74 -2.47 -1.93
C LEU A 59 13.09 -2.96 -2.46
N LYS A 60 13.23 -2.96 -3.79
CA LYS A 60 14.54 -3.11 -4.43
C LYS A 60 15.40 -1.90 -4.08
N PRO A 61 16.65 -2.09 -3.62
CA PRO A 61 17.52 -0.97 -3.31
C PRO A 61 17.93 -0.21 -4.58
N ASN A 62 17.78 1.11 -4.57
CA ASN A 62 18.17 1.98 -5.69
C ASN A 62 19.69 2.23 -5.73
N ARG A 63 20.37 2.11 -4.59
CA ARG A 63 21.81 2.34 -4.44
C ARG A 63 22.47 1.08 -3.91
N ARG A 64 23.77 0.93 -4.15
CA ARG A 64 24.57 -0.14 -3.53
C ARG A 64 24.49 0.02 -2.01
N GLN A 65 24.11 -1.06 -1.34
CA GLN A 65 24.00 -1.15 0.11
C GLN A 65 24.65 -2.45 0.59
N ALA A 66 24.89 -2.54 1.90
CA ALA A 66 25.43 -3.76 2.47
C ALA A 66 24.42 -4.92 2.36
N LYS A 67 24.93 -6.15 2.21
CA LYS A 67 24.11 -7.34 1.92
C LYS A 67 23.20 -7.75 3.09
N ASP A 68 23.49 -7.27 4.29
CA ASP A 68 22.71 -7.48 5.50
C ASP A 68 21.59 -6.43 5.66
N VAL A 69 21.49 -5.44 4.78
CA VAL A 69 20.47 -4.39 4.84
C VAL A 69 19.34 -4.66 3.84
N VAL A 70 18.11 -4.64 4.34
CA VAL A 70 16.88 -4.82 3.55
C VAL A 70 16.01 -3.58 3.66
N ASN A 71 15.45 -3.15 2.52
CA ASN A 71 14.63 -1.95 2.43
C ASN A 71 13.16 -2.32 2.35
N PHE A 72 12.34 -1.60 3.13
CA PHE A 72 10.89 -1.75 3.13
C PHE A 72 10.20 -0.40 2.99
N GLU A 73 9.05 -0.40 2.33
CA GLU A 73 8.02 0.63 2.50
C GLU A 73 7.02 0.11 3.52
N VAL A 74 6.76 0.89 4.56
CA VAL A 74 5.89 0.48 5.67
C VAL A 74 4.75 1.48 5.86
N HIS A 75 3.70 1.02 6.53
CA HIS A 75 2.61 1.89 6.92
C HIS A 75 3.11 3.14 7.70
N PRO A 76 2.66 4.37 7.38
CA PRO A 76 3.16 5.61 8.00
C PRO A 76 2.96 5.73 9.51
N GLN A 77 2.08 4.96 10.12
CA GLN A 77 1.89 4.94 11.59
C GLN A 77 2.79 3.91 12.31
N MET A 78 3.49 3.03 11.58
CA MET A 78 4.27 1.94 12.15
C MET A 78 5.58 2.45 12.77
N SER A 79 5.90 2.04 14.00
CA SER A 79 7.15 2.39 14.69
C SER A 79 8.29 1.40 14.39
N LYS A 80 9.52 1.75 14.77
CA LYS A 80 10.69 0.87 14.64
C LYS A 80 10.51 -0.45 15.42
N PHE A 81 9.89 -0.39 16.59
CA PHE A 81 9.62 -1.55 17.42
C PHE A 81 8.54 -2.44 16.80
N ASP A 82 7.51 -1.83 16.21
CA ASP A 82 6.47 -2.58 15.49
C ASP A 82 7.07 -3.33 14.31
N ILE A 83 7.95 -2.70 13.52
CA ILE A 83 8.62 -3.33 12.37
C ILE A 83 9.46 -4.52 12.82
N LYS A 84 10.26 -4.34 13.88
CA LYS A 84 11.07 -5.41 14.45
C LYS A 84 10.21 -6.59 14.90
N GLN A 85 9.18 -6.31 15.70
CA GLN A 85 8.27 -7.35 16.20
C GLN A 85 7.49 -8.03 15.08
N TYR A 86 7.11 -7.29 14.04
CA TYR A 86 6.40 -7.84 12.89
C TYR A 86 7.27 -8.85 12.14
N LEU A 87 8.52 -8.49 11.84
CA LEU A 87 9.46 -9.39 11.15
C LEU A 87 9.86 -10.59 12.02
N GLU A 88 10.10 -10.38 13.31
CA GLU A 88 10.49 -11.46 14.23
C GLU A 88 9.33 -12.43 14.50
N LYS A 89 8.11 -11.93 14.70
CA LYS A 89 6.97 -12.79 15.07
C LYS A 89 6.28 -13.44 13.88
N LEU A 90 6.05 -12.69 12.79
CA LEU A 90 5.30 -13.21 11.64
C LEU A 90 6.20 -13.98 10.67
N TYR A 91 7.41 -13.49 10.41
CA TYR A 91 8.32 -14.05 9.40
C TYR A 91 9.54 -14.77 10.00
N GLN A 92 9.67 -14.80 11.33
CA GLN A 92 10.78 -15.43 12.03
C GLN A 92 12.17 -14.95 11.57
N VAL A 93 12.25 -13.68 11.15
CA VAL A 93 13.51 -13.06 10.69
C VAL A 93 14.23 -12.43 11.87
N SER A 94 15.54 -12.74 12.02
CA SER A 94 16.36 -12.10 13.04
C SER A 94 16.73 -10.67 12.63
N VAL A 95 16.31 -9.69 13.43
CA VAL A 95 16.54 -8.27 13.15
C VAL A 95 17.48 -7.67 14.19
N LEU A 96 18.61 -7.14 13.72
CA LEU A 96 19.61 -6.50 14.57
C LEU A 96 19.24 -5.04 14.83
N HIS A 97 18.97 -4.27 13.79
CA HIS A 97 18.65 -2.84 13.90
C HIS A 97 17.61 -2.40 12.87
N VAL A 98 16.79 -1.43 13.23
CA VAL A 98 15.78 -0.82 12.34
C VAL A 98 15.94 0.70 12.35
N SER A 99 16.18 1.26 11.17
CA SER A 99 16.14 2.70 10.93
C SER A 99 14.97 3.06 10.03
N THR A 100 14.27 4.14 10.34
CA THR A 100 13.08 4.57 9.59
C THR A 100 13.21 6.02 9.17
N LYS A 101 12.78 6.34 7.96
CA LYS A 101 12.73 7.69 7.41
C LYS A 101 11.35 7.96 6.80
N LEU A 102 10.75 9.09 7.13
CA LEU A 102 9.56 9.58 6.43
C LEU A 102 10.03 10.36 5.19
N ALA A 103 9.73 9.85 4.00
CA ALA A 103 10.04 10.48 2.73
C ALA A 103 8.80 11.22 2.23
N PRO A 104 8.89 12.54 1.96
CA PRO A 104 7.77 13.29 1.43
C PRO A 104 7.40 12.80 0.02
N GLY A 105 6.12 12.82 -0.29
CA GLY A 105 5.62 12.47 -1.61
C GLY A 105 6.06 13.48 -2.67
N THR A 106 6.34 13.00 -3.87
CA THR A 106 6.69 13.87 -5.01
C THR A 106 5.44 14.54 -5.57
N PRO A 107 5.46 15.85 -5.90
CA PRO A 107 4.36 16.49 -6.59
C PRO A 107 4.15 15.88 -7.98
N VAL A 108 2.90 15.66 -8.36
CA VAL A 108 2.54 15.15 -9.69
C VAL A 108 2.43 16.32 -10.64
N GLU A 109 3.37 16.40 -11.57
CA GLU A 109 3.35 17.35 -12.68
C GLU A 109 2.42 16.83 -13.78
N LYS A 110 1.58 17.72 -14.32
CA LYS A 110 0.73 17.46 -15.48
C LYS A 110 1.02 18.49 -16.57
N GLU A 111 0.88 18.05 -17.81
CA GLU A 111 0.94 18.91 -18.98
C GLU A 111 -0.47 19.36 -19.37
N GLY A 112 -0.66 20.68 -19.47
CA GLY A 112 -1.92 21.29 -19.88
C GLY A 112 -2.02 21.49 -21.38
N ALA A 113 -3.21 21.87 -21.85
CA ALA A 113 -3.38 22.32 -23.22
C ALA A 113 -2.43 23.49 -23.51
N LYS A 114 -1.67 23.41 -24.62
CA LYS A 114 -0.60 24.33 -25.02
C LYS A 114 0.76 24.17 -24.31
N GLY A 115 1.08 22.98 -23.78
CA GLY A 115 2.43 22.64 -23.28
C GLY A 115 2.82 23.30 -21.96
N ARG A 116 1.86 23.89 -21.23
CA ARG A 116 2.11 24.49 -19.91
C ARG A 116 2.13 23.39 -18.84
N LYS A 117 3.21 23.35 -18.06
CA LYS A 117 3.37 22.44 -16.93
C LYS A 117 2.74 23.01 -15.67
N TYR A 118 1.94 22.23 -14.96
CA TYR A 118 1.37 22.61 -13.67
C TYR A 118 1.38 21.43 -12.70
N TYR A 119 1.44 21.73 -11.40
CA TYR A 119 1.36 20.71 -10.35
C TYR A 119 -0.11 20.41 -10.03
N SER A 120 -0.50 19.15 -10.07
CA SER A 120 -1.88 18.72 -9.83
C SER A 120 -2.14 18.46 -8.35
N HIS A 121 -1.42 17.50 -7.77
CA HIS A 121 -1.55 17.11 -6.36
C HIS A 121 -0.24 16.47 -5.90
N GLN A 122 -0.02 16.38 -4.60
CA GLN A 122 1.13 15.68 -4.05
C GLN A 122 0.81 14.19 -3.89
N ARG A 123 1.78 13.32 -4.20
CA ARG A 123 1.69 11.90 -3.84
C ARG A 123 1.70 11.75 -2.32
N PRO A 124 1.15 10.67 -1.77
CA PRO A 124 1.23 10.43 -0.33
C PRO A 124 2.69 10.21 0.11
N ASP A 125 2.98 10.66 1.33
CA ASP A 125 4.25 10.42 2.00
C ASP A 125 4.47 8.93 2.26
N ARG A 126 5.73 8.50 2.17
CA ARG A 126 6.11 7.09 2.34
C ARG A 126 7.04 6.95 3.52
N ARG A 127 6.77 5.99 4.40
CA ARG A 127 7.72 5.62 5.45
C ARG A 127 8.61 4.51 4.94
N LEU A 128 9.90 4.81 4.81
CA LEU A 128 10.94 3.86 4.42
C LEU A 128 11.59 3.28 5.67
N ALA A 129 11.81 1.98 5.69
CA ALA A 129 12.53 1.28 6.75
C ALA A 129 13.76 0.57 6.16
N TYR A 130 14.90 0.78 6.80
CA TYR A 130 16.17 0.11 6.55
C TYR A 130 16.41 -0.84 7.71
N VAL A 131 16.37 -2.14 7.42
CA VAL A 131 16.45 -3.20 8.41
C VAL A 131 17.78 -3.91 8.25
N THR A 132 18.59 -3.90 9.30
CA THR A 132 19.82 -4.68 9.39
C THR A 132 19.48 -6.05 9.95
N LEU A 133 19.76 -7.09 9.18
CA LEU A 133 19.54 -8.49 9.55
C LEU A 133 20.52 -8.93 10.67
N GLY A 134 20.21 -10.06 11.30
CA GLY A 134 21.08 -10.69 12.28
C GLY A 134 22.43 -11.15 11.70
N ARG A 135 23.37 -11.47 12.59
CA ARG A 135 24.74 -11.84 12.21
C ARG A 135 24.75 -13.03 11.25
N GLY A 136 25.46 -12.89 10.13
CA GLY A 136 25.65 -13.96 9.14
C GLY A 136 24.52 -14.10 8.11
N GLN A 137 23.45 -13.30 8.20
CA GLN A 137 22.38 -13.30 7.19
C GLN A 137 22.68 -12.29 6.09
N THR A 138 22.64 -12.74 4.85
CA THR A 138 22.75 -11.89 3.66
C THR A 138 21.50 -12.02 2.82
N PHE A 139 21.06 -10.90 2.24
CA PHE A 139 19.89 -10.83 1.41
C PHE A 139 20.23 -10.10 0.10
N GLU A 140 19.88 -10.73 -1.02
CA GLU A 140 19.91 -10.10 -2.33
C GLU A 140 18.49 -10.13 -2.91
N PHE A 141 18.03 -8.99 -3.41
CA PHE A 141 16.68 -8.87 -3.93
C PHE A 141 16.53 -9.78 -5.17
N PRO A 142 15.59 -10.74 -5.16
CA PRO A 142 15.45 -11.69 -6.26
C PRO A 142 15.02 -10.95 -7.54
N ASP A 143 15.51 -11.41 -8.69
CA ASP A 143 14.99 -10.93 -9.96
C ASP A 143 13.69 -11.70 -10.28
N LEU A 144 12.58 -11.00 -10.08
CA LEU A 144 11.21 -11.51 -10.23
C LEU A 144 10.82 -11.78 -11.69
N PHE A 145 11.64 -11.36 -12.65
CA PHE A 145 11.25 -11.28 -14.06
C PHE A 145 12.19 -12.02 -15.02
N LYS A 146 12.99 -12.97 -14.51
CA LYS A 146 13.93 -13.76 -15.33
C LYS A 146 13.23 -14.54 -16.45
N ASP A 147 12.01 -15.01 -16.20
CA ASP A 147 11.24 -15.85 -17.14
C ASP A 147 10.30 -15.07 -18.06
N LYS A 148 10.51 -13.76 -18.27
CA LYS A 148 9.63 -12.93 -19.12
C LYS A 148 9.42 -13.48 -20.52
N GLU A 149 10.41 -14.17 -21.07
CA GLU A 149 10.31 -14.82 -22.38
C GLU A 149 9.21 -15.89 -22.40
N LYS A 150 9.02 -16.64 -21.31
CA LYS A 150 7.98 -17.68 -21.21
C LYS A 150 6.56 -17.11 -21.13
N LEU A 151 6.40 -15.87 -20.64
CA LEU A 151 5.11 -15.19 -20.50
C LEU A 151 4.61 -14.57 -21.81
N GLN A 152 5.51 -14.24 -22.74
CA GLN A 152 5.17 -13.63 -24.04
C GLN A 152 4.76 -14.65 -25.10
N HIS A 153 4.93 -15.95 -24.84
CA HIS A 153 4.73 -17.02 -25.81
C HIS A 153 3.44 -17.83 -25.63
N THR A 154 2.49 -17.41 -24.79
CA THR A 154 1.14 -17.97 -24.88
C THR A 154 0.53 -17.60 -26.23
N ALA A 155 0.44 -18.59 -27.13
CA ALA A 155 -0.05 -18.43 -28.51
C ALA A 155 -1.40 -17.70 -28.58
N ASP A 156 -2.26 -17.89 -27.57
CA ASP A 156 -3.58 -17.26 -27.47
C ASP A 156 -3.50 -15.72 -27.32
N GLN A 157 -2.48 -15.19 -26.64
CA GLN A 157 -2.29 -13.75 -26.47
C GLN A 157 -1.84 -13.10 -27.78
N ASN A 158 -0.90 -13.74 -28.49
CA ASN A 158 -0.41 -13.26 -29.78
C ASN A 158 -1.52 -13.25 -30.83
N GLN A 159 -2.37 -14.28 -30.87
CA GLN A 159 -3.54 -14.30 -31.76
C GLN A 159 -4.53 -13.17 -31.43
N SER A 160 -4.82 -12.94 -30.14
CA SER A 160 -5.72 -11.87 -29.73
C SER A 160 -5.19 -10.46 -30.05
N ASP A 161 -3.87 -10.27 -29.94
CA ASP A 161 -3.20 -9.00 -30.26
C ASP A 161 -3.13 -8.77 -31.78
N GLU A 162 -2.89 -9.81 -32.56
CA GLU A 162 -2.95 -9.78 -34.03
C GLU A 162 -4.36 -9.46 -34.53
N GLU A 163 -5.38 -10.10 -33.96
CA GLU A 163 -6.77 -9.77 -34.27
C GLU A 163 -7.12 -8.32 -33.90
N ALA A 164 -6.67 -7.84 -32.73
CA ALA A 164 -6.93 -6.48 -32.29
C ALA A 164 -6.20 -5.45 -33.16
N THR A 165 -5.01 -5.75 -33.64
CA THR A 165 -4.25 -4.90 -34.56
C THR A 165 -4.86 -4.88 -35.96
N GLU A 166 -5.32 -6.02 -36.50
CA GLU A 166 -6.01 -6.03 -37.80
C GLU A 166 -7.37 -5.34 -37.73
N LYS A 167 -8.16 -5.54 -36.66
CA LYS A 167 -9.43 -4.80 -36.43
C LYS A 167 -9.20 -3.29 -36.41
N LYS A 168 -8.14 -2.82 -35.73
CA LYS A 168 -7.72 -1.41 -35.75
C LYS A 168 -7.33 -0.97 -37.17
N ARG A 169 -6.53 -1.78 -37.88
CA ARG A 169 -6.06 -1.46 -39.25
C ARG A 169 -7.21 -1.32 -40.24
N VAL A 170 -8.19 -2.21 -40.19
CA VAL A 170 -9.42 -2.14 -40.99
C VAL A 170 -10.24 -0.90 -40.63
N ALA A 171 -10.36 -0.57 -39.35
CA ALA A 171 -11.05 0.65 -38.91
C ALA A 171 -10.37 1.92 -39.47
N TYR A 172 -9.03 2.00 -39.43
CA TYR A 172 -8.28 3.13 -39.99
C TYR A 172 -8.39 3.27 -41.51
N LYS A 173 -8.48 2.16 -42.26
CA LYS A 173 -8.67 2.19 -43.72
C LYS A 173 -9.99 2.82 -44.15
N HIS A 174 -10.98 2.86 -43.27
CA HIS A 174 -12.32 3.35 -43.57
C HIS A 174 -12.73 4.52 -42.66
N PHE A 175 -11.77 5.31 -42.20
CA PHE A 175 -12.03 6.43 -41.30
C PHE A 175 -12.96 7.49 -41.93
N ASP A 176 -12.97 7.62 -43.26
CA ASP A 176 -13.86 8.53 -43.99
C ASP A 176 -15.33 8.06 -44.04
N LYS A 177 -15.61 6.79 -43.72
CA LYS A 177 -16.94 6.17 -43.86
C LYS A 177 -17.45 5.63 -42.52
N LEU A 178 -17.36 6.44 -41.46
CA LEU A 178 -17.81 6.09 -40.11
C LEU A 178 -19.33 5.90 -40.00
N SER A 179 -20.12 6.62 -40.80
CA SER A 179 -21.59 6.58 -40.75
C SER A 179 -22.22 5.32 -41.35
N ILE A 180 -21.45 4.51 -42.10
CA ILE A 180 -21.95 3.31 -42.78
C ILE A 180 -21.40 2.07 -42.06
N PRO A 181 -22.25 1.13 -41.61
CA PRO A 181 -21.82 -0.08 -40.94
C PRO A 181 -20.81 -0.89 -41.78
N PRO A 182 -19.84 -1.59 -41.17
CA PRO A 182 -18.80 -2.33 -41.90
C PRO A 182 -19.30 -3.41 -42.87
N TRP A 183 -20.50 -3.96 -42.64
CA TRP A 183 -21.12 -4.99 -43.48
C TRP A 183 -21.93 -4.43 -44.66
N PHE A 184 -22.12 -3.11 -44.72
CA PHE A 184 -22.82 -2.39 -45.80
C PHE A 184 -21.83 -1.62 -46.70
N ARG A 185 -20.53 -1.86 -46.52
CA ARG A 185 -19.40 -1.18 -47.16
C ARG A 185 -18.67 -2.07 -48.15
#